data_AF-A0A932L9A8-F1
#
_entry.id   AF-A0A932L9A8-F1
#
_cell.length_a   1.000
_cell.length_b   1.000
_cell.length_c   1.000
_cell.angle_alpha   90.00
_cell.angle_beta   90.00
_cell.angle_gamma   90.00
#
_symmetry.space_group_name_H-M   'P 1'
#
loop_
_entity.id
_entity.type
_entity.pdbx_description
1 polymer ?
#
loop_
_entity_poly.entity_id
_entity_poly.type
_entity_poly.pdbx_seq_one_letter_code
_entity_poly.pdbx_strand_id
1 'polypeptide(L)'
;MKPASPELDALWASGVFVYADCFEITLRDGQSTLLRLTDHDQDLSLAAETYAHAMIKGARLRVVRGLEVDEQTVEWTPPADYTLRGRPVRELVRKGLFDRGWIVQRRAFAPDWSSPVTGWITIFDGEITDASYLGLPITFNVSS
;
A
#
# COMPACT_ATOMS: atom_id res chain seq x y z
N MET A 1 1.27 -15.99 13.37
CA MET A 1 1.68 -14.59 13.57
C MET A 1 2.55 -14.21 12.38
N LYS A 2 2.35 -13.03 11.78
CA LYS A 2 3.21 -12.60 10.67
C LYS A 2 4.62 -12.35 11.21
N PRO A 3 5.69 -12.74 10.49
CA PRO A 3 7.04 -12.60 11.00
C PRO A 3 7.37 -11.11 11.20
N ALA A 4 7.95 -10.78 12.35
CA ALA A 4 8.48 -9.47 12.70
C ALA A 4 10.00 -9.60 12.89
N SER A 5 10.73 -8.50 12.68
CA SER A 5 12.16 -8.48 12.98
C SER A 5 12.41 -8.37 14.49
N PRO A 6 13.56 -8.83 15.01
CA PRO A 6 13.89 -8.71 16.43
C PRO A 6 13.85 -7.27 16.95
N GLU A 7 14.21 -6.30 16.11
CA GLU A 7 14.17 -4.87 16.42
C GLU A 7 12.73 -4.38 16.57
N LEU A 8 11.81 -4.91 15.76
CA LEU A 8 10.39 -4.59 15.84
C LEU A 8 9.75 -5.20 17.08
N ASP A 9 10.12 -6.42 17.47
CA ASP A 9 9.67 -7.05 18.71
C ASP A 9 10.10 -6.24 19.94
N ALA A 10 11.35 -5.74 19.95
CA ALA A 10 11.84 -4.84 20.99
C ALA A 10 11.08 -3.51 21.04
N LEU A 11 10.76 -2.92 19.87
CA LEU A 11 9.96 -1.71 19.80
C LEU A 11 8.53 -1.94 20.32
N TRP A 12 7.88 -3.04 19.96
CA TRP A 12 6.57 -3.37 20.49
C TRP A 12 6.58 -3.64 21.99
N ALA A 13 7.63 -4.28 22.51
CA ALA A 13 7.80 -4.49 23.94
C ALA A 13 7.93 -3.17 24.72
N SER A 14 8.41 -2.09 24.09
CA SER A 14 8.48 -0.76 24.70
C SER A 14 7.09 -0.13 24.95
N GLY A 15 6.07 -0.55 24.19
CA GLY A 15 4.70 -0.03 24.28
C GLY A 15 4.49 1.37 23.72
N VAL A 16 5.52 2.02 23.19
CA VAL A 16 5.46 3.37 22.60
C VAL A 16 6.01 3.32 21.19
N PHE A 17 5.14 3.50 20.20
CA PHE A 17 5.51 3.50 18.79
C PHE A 17 4.44 4.22 17.94
N VAL A 18 4.85 4.68 16.77
CA VAL A 18 3.98 5.17 15.71
C VAL A 18 4.00 4.21 14.52
N TYR A 19 2.96 4.26 13.69
CA TYR A 19 2.91 3.45 12.48
C TYR A 19 2.25 4.19 11.32
N ALA A 20 2.65 3.83 10.11
CA ALA A 20 2.04 4.24 8.85
C ALA A 20 1.81 3.02 7.96
N ASP A 21 0.78 3.07 7.12
CA ASP A 21 0.57 2.09 6.07
C ASP A 21 1.25 2.56 4.77
N CYS A 22 1.99 1.65 4.16
CA CYS A 22 2.74 1.81 2.92
C CYS A 22 2.20 0.84 1.88
N PHE A 23 1.85 1.36 0.72
CA PHE A 23 1.28 0.62 -0.39
C PHE A 23 2.27 0.61 -1.55
N GLU A 24 2.60 -0.58 -2.01
CA GLU A 24 3.37 -0.80 -3.22
C GLU A 24 2.46 -1.36 -4.30
N ILE A 25 2.38 -0.69 -5.45
CA ILE A 25 1.56 -1.12 -6.59
C ILE A 25 2.48 -1.45 -7.76
N THR A 26 2.40 -2.69 -8.25
CA THR A 26 3.15 -3.19 -9.41
C THR A 26 2.20 -3.53 -10.55
N LEU A 27 2.68 -3.42 -11.79
CA LEU A 27 1.90 -3.84 -12.97
C LEU A 27 1.93 -5.35 -13.16
N ARG A 28 1.03 -5.83 -14.02
CA ARG A 28 1.02 -7.22 -14.51
C ARG A 28 2.35 -7.71 -15.07
N ASP A 29 3.19 -6.82 -15.60
CA ASP A 29 4.52 -7.20 -16.07
C ASP A 29 5.46 -7.64 -14.94
N GLY A 30 5.11 -7.36 -13.68
CA GLY A 30 5.82 -7.78 -12.46
C GLY A 30 7.22 -7.19 -12.31
N GLN A 31 7.70 -6.43 -13.30
CA GLN A 31 9.09 -5.99 -13.40
C GLN A 31 9.27 -4.52 -13.01
N SER A 32 8.19 -3.77 -12.82
CA SER A 32 8.28 -2.36 -12.43
C SER A 32 7.25 -1.99 -11.37
N THR A 33 7.73 -1.75 -10.14
CA THR A 33 6.97 -1.02 -9.13
C THR A 33 6.65 0.37 -9.68
N LEU A 34 5.36 0.69 -9.78
CA LEU A 34 4.90 1.97 -10.32
C LEU A 34 4.72 3.02 -9.24
N LEU A 35 4.14 2.60 -8.12
CA LEU A 35 3.68 3.51 -7.08
C LEU A 35 4.12 2.95 -5.74
N ARG A 36 4.73 3.82 -4.96
CA ARG A 36 5.02 3.62 -3.53
C ARG A 36 4.38 4.78 -2.81
N LEU A 37 3.30 4.49 -2.10
CA LEU A 37 2.43 5.48 -1.48
C LEU A 37 2.34 5.21 0.01
N THR A 38 2.29 6.24 0.84
CA THR A 38 2.02 6.11 2.27
C THR A 38 0.81 6.94 2.66
N ASP A 39 0.06 6.46 3.66
CA ASP A 39 -1.03 7.20 4.29
C ASP A 39 -0.53 8.27 5.29
N HIS A 40 0.78 8.32 5.55
CA HIS A 40 1.42 9.35 6.35
C HIS A 40 1.44 10.70 5.63
N ASP A 41 1.43 11.79 6.39
CA ASP A 41 1.43 13.17 5.88
C ASP A 41 2.78 13.62 5.29
N GLN A 42 3.82 12.79 5.41
CA GLN A 42 5.16 13.05 4.88
C GLN A 42 5.70 11.81 4.16
N ASP A 43 6.65 12.05 3.24
CA ASP A 43 7.33 10.97 2.55
C ASP A 43 8.07 10.08 3.55
N LEU A 44 7.91 8.77 3.42
CA LEU A 44 8.50 7.80 4.33
C LEU A 44 9.56 6.96 3.60
N SER A 45 10.73 6.84 4.21
CA SER A 45 11.79 5.95 3.72
C SER A 45 11.69 4.59 4.40
N LEU A 46 11.49 3.53 3.61
CA LEU A 46 11.37 2.15 4.05
C LEU A 46 12.27 1.26 3.20
N ALA A 47 13.19 0.50 3.81
CA ALA A 47 14.07 -0.44 3.12
C ALA A 47 14.85 0.16 1.92
N ALA A 48 15.35 1.39 2.08
CA ALA A 48 16.02 2.20 1.05
C ALA A 48 15.12 2.70 -0.11
N GLU A 49 13.81 2.49 -0.02
CA GLU A 49 12.83 3.01 -0.96
C GLU A 49 12.01 4.14 -0.34
N THR A 50 11.68 5.15 -1.13
CA THR A 50 10.84 6.27 -0.70
C THR A 50 9.40 6.02 -1.09
N TYR A 51 8.50 6.14 -0.13
CA TYR A 51 7.05 6.12 -0.28
C TYR A 51 6.54 7.56 -0.22
N ALA A 52 5.89 8.00 -1.28
CA ALA A 52 5.35 9.34 -1.37
C ALA A 52 4.07 9.45 -0.53
N HIS A 53 3.93 10.54 0.24
CA HIS A 53 2.69 10.82 0.96
C HIS A 53 1.51 10.93 -0.02
N ALA A 54 0.40 10.28 0.33
CA ALA A 54 -0.80 10.29 -0.50
C ALA A 54 -2.05 10.09 0.35
N MET A 55 -3.19 10.54 -0.19
CA MET A 55 -4.50 10.22 0.37
C MET A 55 -4.87 8.78 -0.05
N ILE A 56 -4.30 7.79 0.63
CA ILE A 56 -4.51 6.36 0.39
C ILE A 56 -4.87 5.64 1.69
N LYS A 57 -5.71 4.61 1.61
CA LYS A 57 -6.06 3.77 2.77
C LYS A 57 -6.48 2.36 2.35
N GLY A 58 -6.24 1.40 3.24
CA GLY A 58 -6.89 0.08 3.18
C GLY A 58 -8.29 0.18 3.79
N ALA A 59 -9.33 0.20 2.96
CA ALA A 59 -10.70 0.48 3.40
C ALA A 59 -11.42 -0.73 4.01
N ARG A 60 -11.18 -1.93 3.47
CA ARG A 60 -11.78 -3.19 3.95
C ARG A 60 -10.78 -4.32 3.81
N LEU A 61 -10.62 -5.12 4.85
CA LEU A 61 -9.79 -6.33 4.84
C LEU A 61 -10.63 -7.49 5.36
N ARG A 62 -10.78 -8.54 4.55
CA ARG A 62 -11.44 -9.79 4.89
C ARG A 62 -10.41 -10.91 4.83
N VAL A 63 -10.12 -11.48 6.00
CA VAL A 63 -9.20 -12.62 6.15
C VAL A 63 -10.02 -13.87 6.45
N VAL A 64 -9.86 -14.91 5.64
CA VAL A 64 -10.61 -16.16 5.74
C VAL A 64 -9.66 -17.31 6.05
N ARG A 65 -10.17 -18.37 6.68
CA ARG A 65 -9.42 -19.62 6.87
C ARG A 65 -9.98 -20.67 5.92
N GLY A 66 -9.11 -21.37 5.19
CA GLY A 66 -9.50 -22.44 4.29
C GLY A 66 -9.00 -22.20 2.87
N LEU A 67 -9.84 -22.52 1.88
CA LEU A 67 -9.53 -22.38 0.45
C LEU A 67 -10.04 -21.07 -0.16
N GLU A 68 -10.76 -20.26 0.61
CA GLU A 68 -11.19 -18.93 0.18
C GLU A 68 -10.01 -17.96 0.22
N VAL A 69 -9.95 -17.08 -0.78
CA VAL A 69 -8.94 -16.01 -0.88
C VAL A 69 -9.24 -14.89 0.11
N ASP A 70 -8.19 -14.26 0.64
CA ASP A 70 -8.35 -13.03 1.40
C ASP A 70 -8.65 -11.89 0.44
N GLU A 71 -9.48 -10.95 0.86
CA GLU A 71 -9.91 -9.82 0.03
C GLU A 71 -9.60 -8.50 0.72
N GLN A 72 -9.10 -7.55 -0.06
CA GLN A 72 -8.88 -6.19 0.39
C GLN A 72 -9.40 -5.17 -0.62
N THR A 73 -9.99 -4.09 -0.11
CA THR A 73 -10.26 -2.89 -0.90
C THR A 73 -9.28 -1.79 -0.50
N VAL A 74 -8.54 -1.25 -1.47
CA VAL A 74 -7.66 -0.09 -1.30
C VAL A 74 -8.26 1.11 -2.02
N GLU A 75 -8.35 2.24 -1.33
CA GLU A 75 -8.87 3.49 -1.87
C GLU A 75 -7.76 4.52 -1.97
N TRP A 76 -7.54 5.06 -3.16
CA TRP A 76 -6.55 6.11 -3.41
C TRP A 76 -7.19 7.33 -4.06
N THR A 77 -6.95 8.51 -3.48
CA THR A 77 -7.42 9.79 -3.97
C THR A 77 -6.23 10.60 -4.48
N PRO A 78 -5.80 10.41 -5.75
CA PRO A 78 -4.74 11.21 -6.32
C PRO A 78 -5.18 12.67 -6.54
N PRO A 79 -4.24 13.63 -6.52
CA PRO A 79 -4.45 14.98 -7.03
C PRO A 79 -5.07 14.99 -8.43
N ALA A 80 -5.80 16.05 -8.78
CA ALA A 80 -6.53 16.13 -10.05
C ALA A 80 -5.61 16.12 -11.29
N ASP A 81 -4.41 16.66 -11.13
CA ASP A 81 -3.34 16.76 -12.12
C ASP A 81 -2.30 15.64 -11.99
N TYR A 82 -2.53 14.64 -11.13
CA TYR A 82 -1.60 13.54 -10.97
C TYR A 82 -1.43 12.77 -12.28
N THR A 83 -0.19 12.73 -12.76
CA THR A 83 0.19 11.98 -13.96
C THR A 83 1.10 10.83 -13.60
N LEU A 84 0.92 9.72 -14.31
CA LEU A 84 1.77 8.55 -14.25
C LEU A 84 2.30 8.29 -15.66
N ARG A 85 3.62 8.21 -15.81
CA ARG A 85 4.29 8.09 -17.13
C ARG A 85 3.81 9.15 -18.15
N GLY A 86 3.58 10.38 -17.67
CA GLY A 86 3.15 11.53 -18.49
C GLY A 86 1.68 11.50 -18.92
N ARG A 87 0.85 10.59 -18.39
CA ARG A 87 -0.59 10.53 -18.68
C ARG A 87 -1.41 10.66 -17.40
N PRO A 88 -2.60 11.27 -17.43
CA PRO A 88 -3.48 11.33 -16.25
C PRO A 88 -3.78 9.93 -15.71
N VAL A 89 -3.55 9.70 -14.42
CA VAL A 89 -3.73 8.36 -13.83
C VAL A 89 -5.16 7.85 -13.96
N ARG A 90 -6.14 8.76 -13.91
CA ARG A 90 -7.56 8.47 -14.10
C ARG A 90 -7.88 7.88 -15.47
N GLU A 91 -7.18 8.32 -16.51
CA GLU A 91 -7.29 7.76 -17.85
C GLU A 91 -6.68 6.36 -17.92
N LEU A 92 -5.56 6.15 -17.23
CA LEU A 92 -4.87 4.87 -17.18
C LEU A 92 -5.67 3.79 -16.45
N VAL A 93 -6.32 4.13 -15.34
CA VAL A 93 -7.26 3.23 -14.64
C VAL A 93 -8.38 2.79 -15.60
N ARG A 94 -9.03 3.74 -16.29
CA ARG A 94 -10.09 3.43 -17.26
C ARG A 94 -9.62 2.57 -18.44
N LYS A 95 -8.33 2.62 -18.75
CA LYS A 95 -7.70 1.80 -19.80
C LYS A 95 -7.24 0.43 -19.28
N GLY A 96 -7.53 0.09 -18.03
CA GLY A 96 -7.18 -1.19 -17.42
C GLY A 96 -5.69 -1.34 -17.15
N LEU A 97 -4.93 -0.24 -16.97
CA LEU A 97 -3.48 -0.32 -16.74
C LEU A 97 -3.16 -1.14 -15.49
N PHE A 98 -3.97 -1.00 -14.43
CA PHE A 98 -3.75 -1.67 -13.14
C PHE A 98 -4.39 -3.05 -13.07
N ASP A 99 -5.12 -3.47 -14.10
CA ASP A 99 -5.79 -4.77 -14.10
C ASP A 99 -4.74 -5.88 -14.04
N ARG A 100 -4.94 -6.82 -13.11
CA ARG A 100 -3.99 -7.92 -12.84
C ARG A 100 -2.61 -7.44 -12.40
N GLY A 101 -2.52 -6.20 -11.92
CA GLY A 101 -1.37 -5.73 -11.16
C GLY A 101 -1.35 -6.37 -9.77
N TRP A 102 -0.43 -5.92 -8.94
CA TRP A 102 -0.27 -6.44 -7.59
C TRP A 102 -0.22 -5.29 -6.58
N ILE A 103 -0.80 -5.50 -5.40
CA ILE A 103 -0.68 -4.55 -4.28
C ILE A 103 -0.10 -5.27 -3.07
N VAL A 104 0.95 -4.66 -2.50
CA VAL A 104 1.48 -5.05 -1.20
C VAL A 104 1.23 -3.90 -0.23
N GLN A 105 0.46 -4.17 0.83
CA GLN A 105 0.33 -3.25 1.95
C GLN A 105 1.31 -3.69 3.06
N ARG A 106 2.19 -2.78 3.47
CA ARG A 106 3.09 -2.94 4.60
C ARG A 106 2.74 -1.91 5.66
N ARG A 107 2.75 -2.29 6.93
CA ARG A 107 2.67 -1.36 8.05
C ARG A 107 4.06 -1.14 8.59
N ALA A 108 4.57 0.08 8.43
CA ALA A 108 5.87 0.51 8.93
C ALA A 108 5.73 1.04 10.36
N PHE A 109 6.72 0.75 11.22
CA PHE A 109 6.74 1.16 12.62
C PHE A 109 8.02 1.92 12.96
N ALA A 110 7.88 2.96 13.78
CA ALA A 110 9.00 3.75 14.31
C ALA A 110 8.72 4.12 15.78
N PRO A 111 9.75 4.49 16.57
CA PRO A 111 9.57 5.00 17.93
C PRO A 111 8.76 6.31 17.95
N ASP A 112 9.02 7.16 16.96
CA ASP A 112 8.34 8.43 16.70
C ASP A 112 8.52 8.81 15.22
N TRP A 113 7.87 9.88 14.76
CA TRP A 113 7.92 10.34 13.37
C TRP A 113 9.23 11.04 12.97
N SER A 114 10.09 11.38 13.94
CA SER A 114 11.40 11.97 13.70
C SER A 114 12.51 10.92 13.57
N SER A 115 12.24 9.70 14.01
CA SER A 115 13.12 8.56 13.98
C SER A 115 12.91 7.75 12.69
N PRO A 116 13.97 7.08 12.19
CA PRO A 116 13.83 6.18 11.05
C PRO A 116 12.90 5.00 11.37
N VAL A 117 12.28 4.44 10.33
CA VAL A 117 11.48 3.22 10.45
C VAL A 117 12.35 2.10 11.03
N THR A 118 11.89 1.49 12.12
CA THR A 118 12.57 0.38 12.81
C THR A 118 12.29 -0.95 12.12
N GLY A 119 11.07 -1.14 11.62
CA GLY A 119 10.66 -2.36 10.93
C GLY A 119 9.27 -2.23 10.34
N TRP A 120 8.82 -3.27 9.64
CA TRP A 120 7.48 -3.33 9.07
C TRP A 120 6.93 -4.75 9.07
N ILE A 121 5.60 -4.86 8.93
CA ILE A 121 4.93 -6.14 8.65
C ILE A 121 4.11 -6.01 7.37
N THR A 122 4.02 -7.08 6.59
CA THR A 122 3.11 -7.12 5.43
C THR A 122 1.68 -7.37 5.90
N ILE A 123 0.78 -6.40 5.76
CA ILE A 123 -0.63 -6.52 6.12
C ILE A 123 -1.42 -7.27 5.06
N PHE A 124 -1.13 -7.02 3.79
CA PHE A 124 -1.80 -7.66 2.67
C PHE A 124 -0.87 -7.75 1.47
N ASP A 125 -1.07 -8.77 0.65
CA ASP A 125 -0.23 -9.09 -0.51
C ASP A 125 -1.10 -9.86 -1.51
N GLY A 126 -1.49 -9.24 -2.63
CA GLY A 126 -2.43 -9.86 -3.57
C GLY A 126 -2.55 -9.19 -4.95
N GLU A 127 -3.25 -9.89 -5.85
CA GLU A 127 -3.52 -9.44 -7.23
C GLU A 127 -4.70 -8.45 -7.26
N ILE A 128 -4.58 -7.38 -8.04
CA ILE A 128 -5.67 -6.47 -8.35
C ILE A 128 -6.65 -7.19 -9.28
N THR A 129 -7.84 -7.48 -8.78
CA THR A 129 -8.92 -8.12 -9.55
C THR A 129 -9.72 -7.10 -10.36
N ASP A 130 -9.90 -5.90 -9.80
CA ASP A 130 -10.59 -4.78 -10.44
C ASP A 130 -9.99 -3.45 -9.97
N ALA A 131 -9.79 -2.54 -10.91
CA ALA A 131 -9.40 -1.16 -10.64
C ALA A 131 -10.43 -0.21 -11.29
N SER A 132 -11.18 0.51 -10.46
CA SER A 132 -12.30 1.33 -10.93
C SER A 132 -12.19 2.79 -10.47
N TYR A 133 -12.75 3.68 -11.30
CA TYR A 133 -12.80 5.13 -11.06
C TYR A 133 -14.15 5.71 -11.48
N LEU A 134 -14.97 6.06 -10.49
CA LEU A 134 -16.33 6.62 -10.66
C LEU A 134 -16.48 8.04 -10.07
N GLY A 135 -15.39 8.82 -10.06
CA GLY A 135 -15.39 10.16 -9.44
C GLY A 135 -14.17 10.31 -8.54
N LEU A 136 -14.30 10.01 -7.26
CA LEU A 136 -13.21 9.78 -6.31
C LEU A 136 -13.77 8.89 -5.18
N PRO A 137 -12.98 7.98 -4.59
CA PRO A 137 -11.58 7.64 -4.88
C PRO A 137 -11.41 6.68 -6.08
N ILE A 138 -10.16 6.45 -6.51
CA ILE A 138 -9.81 5.24 -7.27
C ILE A 138 -9.91 4.05 -6.31
N THR A 139 -10.61 3.01 -6.71
CA THR A 139 -10.81 1.81 -5.89
C THR A 139 -10.09 0.64 -6.53
N PHE A 140 -9.24 -0.03 -5.75
CA PHE A 140 -8.61 -1.29 -6.11
C PHE A 140 -9.22 -2.40 -5.27
N ASN A 141 -9.81 -3.39 -5.94
CA ASN A 141 -10.20 -4.64 -5.30
C ASN A 141 -9.06 -5.63 -5.50
N VAL A 142 -8.62 -6.24 -4.41
CA VAL A 142 -7.39 -7.06 -4.37
C VAL A 142 -7.71 -8.38 -3.69
N SER A 143 -7.19 -9.48 -4.23
CA SER A 143 -7.34 -10.82 -3.66
C SER A 143 -6.01 -11.55 -3.61
N SER A 144 -5.76 -12.29 -2.52
CA SER A 144 -4.53 -13.09 -2.33
C SER A 144 -4.76 -14.58 -2.53
#